data_AF-A0A9W7ET20-F1
#
_entry.id   AF-A0A9W7ET20-F1
#
_cell.length_a   1.000
_cell.length_b   1.000
_cell.length_c   1.000
_cell.angle_alpha   90.00
_cell.angle_beta   90.00
_cell.angle_gamma   90.00
#
_symmetry.space_group_name_H-M   'P 1'
#
loop_
_entity.id
_entity.type
_entity.pdbx_description
1 polymer ?
#
loop_
_entity_poly.entity_id
_entity_poly.type
_entity_poly.pdbx_seq_one_letter_code
_entity_poly.pdbx_strand_id
1 'polypeptide(L)'
;MTTSEIRIRIISASWPQASVVACRLATDLTYVAILGHLGTDKLAGSAFAGVVKTISSVVLWQGFGNALITLSSQAVGAGNPKLAETWLQTSILCCTVGSIPVAIIWWFAGDLLAFAPCEDTNVVHYARLCPMVHNLVMA
;
A
#
# COMPACT_ATOMS: atom_id res chain seq x y z
N MET A 1 -2.54 -10.33 -36.59
CA MET A 1 -2.76 -9.18 -35.68
C MET A 1 -1.94 -8.01 -36.23
N THR A 2 -2.58 -6.95 -36.68
CA THR A 2 -1.93 -5.76 -37.27
C THR A 2 -1.36 -4.86 -36.17
N THR A 3 -0.24 -4.20 -36.43
CA THR A 3 0.50 -3.38 -35.45
C THR A 3 -0.34 -2.21 -34.89
N SER A 4 -1.35 -1.75 -35.64
CA SER A 4 -2.30 -0.70 -35.22
C SER A 4 -3.27 -1.17 -34.12
N GLU A 5 -3.78 -2.40 -34.20
CA GLU A 5 -4.69 -2.99 -33.21
C GLU A 5 -4.02 -3.16 -31.84
N ILE A 6 -2.73 -3.50 -31.85
CA ILE A 6 -1.93 -3.67 -30.62
C ILE A 6 -1.79 -2.34 -29.89
N ARG A 7 -1.49 -1.25 -30.61
CA ARG A 7 -1.35 0.09 -30.03
C ARG A 7 -2.65 0.55 -29.37
N ILE A 8 -3.79 0.36 -30.03
CA ILE A 8 -5.09 0.74 -29.49
C ILE A 8 -5.42 -0.07 -28.22
N ARG A 9 -5.13 -1.37 -28.20
CA ARG A 9 -5.36 -2.23 -27.02
C ARG A 9 -4.47 -1.87 -25.83
N ILE A 10 -3.20 -1.52 -26.07
CA ILE A 10 -2.30 -1.08 -25.00
C ILE A 10 -2.80 0.25 -24.42
N ILE A 11 -3.19 1.20 -25.28
CA ILE A 11 -3.70 2.51 -24.85
C ILE A 11 -5.02 2.35 -24.07
N SER A 12 -5.95 1.53 -24.56
CA SER A 12 -7.24 1.31 -23.88
C SER A 12 -7.09 0.58 -22.55
N ALA A 13 -6.12 -0.34 -22.41
CA ALA A 13 -5.81 -1.00 -21.15
C ALA A 13 -5.07 -0.10 -20.15
N SER A 14 -4.24 0.83 -20.64
CA SER A 14 -3.41 1.70 -19.79
C SER A 14 -4.16 2.90 -19.24
N TRP A 15 -5.15 3.42 -19.98
CA TRP A 15 -5.99 4.55 -19.57
C TRP A 15 -6.62 4.41 -18.17
N PRO A 16 -7.33 3.30 -17.84
CA PRO A 16 -7.94 3.16 -16.51
C PRO A 16 -6.90 3.14 -15.39
N GLN A 17 -5.72 2.57 -15.63
CA GLN A 17 -4.64 2.56 -14.65
C GLN A 17 -4.11 3.97 -14.38
N ALA A 18 -3.97 4.80 -15.41
CA ALA A 18 -3.57 6.20 -15.26
C ALA A 18 -4.59 6.99 -14.41
N SER A 19 -5.89 6.75 -14.62
CA SER A 19 -6.96 7.40 -13.83
C SER A 19 -6.88 7.02 -12.34
N VAL A 20 -6.63 5.74 -12.04
CA VAL A 20 -6.50 5.26 -10.66
C VAL A 20 -5.29 5.89 -9.97
N VAL A 21 -4.14 5.97 -10.65
CA VAL A 21 -2.93 6.59 -10.10
C VAL A 21 -3.14 8.09 -9.82
N ALA A 22 -3.79 8.80 -10.74
CA ALA A 22 -4.10 10.22 -10.56
C ALA A 22 -5.01 10.46 -9.33
N CYS A 23 -6.05 9.63 -9.16
CA CYS A 23 -6.96 9.73 -8.02
C CYS A 23 -6.26 9.44 -6.68
N ARG A 24 -5.36 8.45 -6.65
CA ARG A 24 -4.54 8.14 -5.47
C ARG A 24 -3.65 9.31 -5.07
N LEU A 25 -2.95 9.91 -6.03
CA LEU A 25 -2.10 11.09 -5.78
C LEU A 25 -2.91 12.28 -5.24
N ALA A 26 -4.11 12.52 -5.78
CA ALA A 26 -4.98 13.59 -5.30
C ALA A 26 -5.43 13.39 -3.83
N THR A 27 -5.68 12.13 -3.45
CA THR A 27 -6.05 11.77 -2.07
C THR A 27 -4.88 12.03 -1.11
N ASP A 28 -3.67 11.61 -1.48
CA ASP A 28 -2.46 11.79 -0.66
C ASP A 28 -2.14 13.28 -0.46
N LEU A 29 -2.25 14.09 -1.52
CA LEU A 29 -2.03 15.53 -1.44
C LEU A 29 -3.03 16.23 -0.51
N THR A 30 -4.31 15.85 -0.61
CA THR A 30 -5.36 16.41 0.25
C THR A 30 -5.10 16.06 1.72
N TYR A 31 -4.70 14.81 1.99
CA TYR A 31 -4.36 14.34 3.32
C TYR A 31 -3.21 15.15 3.96
N VAL A 32 -2.12 15.36 3.21
CA VAL A 32 -0.98 16.15 3.68
C VAL A 32 -1.34 17.63 3.87
N ALA A 33 -2.15 18.20 2.98
CA ALA A 33 -2.58 19.61 3.11
C ALA A 33 -3.41 19.85 4.38
N ILE A 34 -4.34 18.94 4.72
CA ILE A 34 -5.13 19.03 5.95
C ILE A 34 -4.24 18.91 7.19
N LEU A 35 -3.32 17.95 7.19
CA LEU A 35 -2.40 17.75 8.32
C LEU A 35 -1.42 18.91 8.50
N GLY A 36 -1.01 19.55 7.41
CA GLY A 36 -0.19 20.77 7.45
C GLY A 36 -0.90 21.94 8.16
N HIS A 37 -2.21 22.09 7.98
CA HIS A 37 -3.00 23.10 8.69
C HIS A 37 -3.26 22.76 10.17
N LEU A 38 -3.17 21.48 10.56
CA LEU A 38 -3.46 21.00 11.91
C LEU A 38 -2.28 21.13 12.90
N GLY A 39 -1.10 21.52 12.42
CA GLY A 39 0.11 21.76 13.22
C GLY A 39 1.26 20.78 12.92
N THR A 40 2.50 21.23 13.15
CA THR A 40 3.75 20.51 12.84
C THR A 40 3.85 19.16 13.56
N ASP A 41 3.34 19.06 14.79
CA ASP A 41 3.47 17.85 15.62
C ASP A 41 2.63 16.68 15.06
N LYS A 42 1.43 16.98 14.56
CA LYS A 42 0.53 15.99 13.94
C LYS A 42 1.03 15.59 12.56
N LEU A 43 1.58 16.55 11.80
CA LEU A 43 2.19 16.28 10.51
C LEU A 43 3.41 15.36 10.66
N ALA A 44 4.30 15.64 11.63
CA ALA A 44 5.49 14.81 11.91
C ALA A 44 5.11 13.37 12.30
N GLY A 45 4.14 13.20 13.21
CA GLY A 45 3.64 11.87 13.58
C GLY A 45 3.03 11.11 12.39
N SER A 46 2.27 11.81 11.55
CA SER A 46 1.67 11.21 10.34
C SER A 46 2.70 10.83 9.28
N ALA A 47 3.78 11.61 9.14
CA ALA A 47 4.86 11.36 8.18
C ALA A 47 5.64 10.10 8.59
N PHE A 48 5.95 9.96 9.88
CA PHE A 48 6.57 8.74 10.39
C PHE A 48 5.69 7.50 10.18
N ALA A 49 4.41 7.57 10.55
CA ALA A 49 3.45 6.50 10.29
C ALA A 49 3.29 6.22 8.78
N GLY A 50 3.42 7.26 7.95
CA GLY A 50 3.51 7.19 6.50
C GLY A 50 4.68 6.33 6.04
N VAL A 51 5.89 6.58 6.54
CA VAL A 51 7.10 5.82 6.19
C VAL A 51 6.97 4.35 6.60
N VAL A 52 6.52 4.06 7.82
CA VAL A 52 6.31 2.68 8.30
C VAL A 52 5.26 1.94 7.45
N LYS A 53 4.18 2.63 7.09
CA LYS A 53 3.15 2.12 6.17
C LYS A 53 3.74 1.80 4.80
N THR A 54 4.53 2.72 4.23
CA THR A 54 5.15 2.54 2.92
C THR A 54 6.06 1.33 2.92
N ILE A 55 6.96 1.20 3.89
CA ILE A 55 7.88 0.04 4.01
C ILE A 55 7.09 -1.27 4.08
N SER A 56 6.06 -1.32 4.94
CA SER A 56 5.21 -2.50 5.10
C SER A 56 4.48 -2.85 3.80
N SER A 57 3.93 -1.84 3.10
CA SER A 57 3.19 -2.02 1.84
C SER A 57 4.08 -2.44 0.67
N VAL A 58 5.30 -1.92 0.58
CA VAL A 58 6.24 -2.28 -0.51
C VAL A 58 6.64 -3.74 -0.41
N VAL A 59 6.98 -4.21 0.80
CA VAL A 59 7.44 -5.59 1.00
C VAL A 59 6.32 -6.60 0.75
N LEU A 60 5.11 -6.33 1.24
CA LEU A 60 4.03 -7.33 1.22
C LEU A 60 3.08 -7.17 0.04
N TRP A 61 2.64 -5.96 -0.26
CA TRP A 61 1.66 -5.77 -1.33
C TRP A 61 2.33 -5.68 -2.69
N GLN A 62 3.38 -4.86 -2.80
CA GLN A 62 4.03 -4.64 -4.09
C GLN A 62 4.90 -5.84 -4.50
N GLY A 63 5.65 -6.43 -3.56
CA GLY A 63 6.44 -7.64 -3.80
C GLY A 63 5.59 -8.84 -4.26
N PHE A 64 4.60 -9.25 -3.45
CA PHE A 64 3.76 -10.42 -3.77
C PHE A 64 2.83 -10.15 -4.94
N GLY A 65 2.26 -8.94 -5.05
CA GLY A 65 1.40 -8.55 -6.16
C GLY A 65 2.13 -8.61 -7.52
N ASN A 66 3.35 -8.08 -7.58
CA ASN A 66 4.16 -8.14 -8.80
C ASN A 66 4.54 -9.58 -9.17
N ALA A 67 4.90 -10.41 -8.19
CA ALA A 67 5.19 -11.82 -8.41
C ALA A 67 3.95 -12.58 -8.96
N LEU A 68 2.75 -12.29 -8.43
CA LEU A 68 1.50 -12.88 -8.91
C LEU A 68 1.17 -12.45 -10.34
N ILE A 69 1.34 -11.17 -10.69
CA ILE A 69 1.11 -10.68 -12.06
C ILE A 69 2.02 -11.42 -13.04
N THR A 70 3.29 -11.62 -12.68
CA THR A 70 4.22 -12.41 -13.49
C THR A 70 3.77 -13.87 -13.58
N LEU A 71 3.50 -14.56 -12.48
CA LEU A 71 3.13 -15.98 -12.49
C LEU A 71 1.81 -16.24 -13.23
N SER A 72 0.79 -15.39 -13.01
CA SER A 72 -0.51 -15.51 -13.67
C SER A 72 -0.41 -15.23 -15.18
N SER A 73 0.34 -14.21 -15.60
CA SER A 73 0.56 -13.93 -17.04
C SER A 73 1.33 -15.06 -17.72
N GLN A 74 2.31 -15.66 -17.04
CA GLN A 74 3.05 -16.83 -17.55
C GLN A 74 2.15 -18.07 -17.65
N ALA A 75 1.33 -18.36 -16.64
CA ALA A 75 0.43 -19.52 -16.64
C ALA A 75 -0.67 -19.41 -17.71
N VAL A 76 -1.22 -18.21 -17.91
CA VAL A 76 -2.16 -17.93 -19.01
C VAL A 76 -1.46 -18.05 -20.37
N GLY A 77 -0.24 -17.53 -20.50
CA GLY A 77 0.57 -17.65 -21.72
C GLY A 77 0.94 -19.11 -22.08
N ALA A 78 1.09 -19.97 -21.07
CA ALA A 78 1.35 -21.40 -21.24
C ALA A 78 0.10 -22.24 -21.53
N GLY A 79 -1.09 -21.61 -21.66
CA GLY A 79 -2.34 -22.30 -21.96
C GLY A 79 -2.92 -23.12 -20.80
N ASN A 80 -2.45 -22.90 -19.57
CA ASN A 80 -2.91 -23.62 -18.38
C ASN A 80 -3.63 -22.67 -17.38
N PRO A 81 -4.89 -22.30 -17.64
CA PRO A 81 -5.63 -21.36 -16.80
C PRO A 81 -5.88 -21.88 -15.37
N LYS A 82 -5.99 -23.20 -15.21
CA LYS A 82 -6.19 -23.86 -13.90
C LYS A 82 -4.99 -23.64 -12.97
N LEU A 83 -3.79 -23.61 -13.54
CA LEU A 83 -2.57 -23.28 -12.80
C LEU A 83 -2.58 -21.80 -12.38
N ALA A 84 -3.04 -20.89 -13.24
CA ALA A 84 -3.15 -19.47 -12.91
C ALA A 84 -4.09 -19.20 -11.72
N GLU A 85 -5.23 -19.90 -11.66
CA GLU A 85 -6.16 -19.83 -10.53
C GLU A 85 -5.52 -20.32 -9.22
N THR A 86 -4.75 -21.40 -9.29
CA THR A 86 -4.05 -21.97 -8.12
C THR A 86 -2.99 -21.00 -7.58
N TRP A 87 -2.23 -20.34 -8.46
CA TRP A 87 -1.28 -19.30 -8.08
C TRP A 87 -1.97 -18.11 -7.42
N LEU A 88 -3.12 -17.70 -7.96
CA LEU A 88 -3.91 -16.60 -7.41
C LEU A 88 -4.45 -16.91 -6.00
N GLN A 89 -4.98 -18.11 -5.78
CA GLN A 89 -5.40 -18.57 -4.46
C GLN A 89 -4.24 -18.64 -3.46
N THR A 90 -3.09 -19.15 -3.90
CA THR A 90 -1.88 -19.24 -3.07
C THR A 90 -1.38 -17.86 -2.68
N SER A 91 -1.36 -16.90 -3.61
CA SER A 91 -0.98 -15.51 -3.32
C SER A 91 -1.97 -14.84 -2.36
N ILE A 92 -3.27 -15.08 -2.49
CA ILE A 92 -4.26 -14.57 -1.52
C ILE A 92 -3.97 -15.13 -0.12
N LEU A 93 -3.73 -16.43 0.01
CA LEU A 93 -3.39 -17.06 1.28
C LEU A 93 -2.10 -16.48 1.87
N CYS A 94 -1.05 -16.32 1.05
CA CYS A 94 0.21 -15.68 1.47
C CYS A 94 0.00 -14.23 1.93
N CYS A 95 -0.83 -13.45 1.22
CA CYS A 95 -1.17 -12.09 1.63
C CYS A 95 -1.96 -12.07 2.95
N THR A 96 -2.92 -12.98 3.13
CA THR A 96 -3.67 -13.10 4.39
C THR A 96 -2.76 -13.45 5.55
N VAL A 97 -1.88 -14.44 5.39
CA VAL A 97 -0.90 -14.81 6.44
C VAL A 97 0.10 -13.68 6.69
N GLY A 98 0.58 -13.02 5.62
CA GLY A 98 1.50 -11.88 5.71
C GLY A 98 0.88 -10.62 6.31
N SER A 99 -0.45 -10.48 6.32
CA SER A 99 -1.14 -9.37 6.97
C SER A 99 -1.09 -9.45 8.50
N ILE A 100 -1.00 -10.65 9.07
CA ILE A 100 -0.95 -10.90 10.52
C ILE A 100 0.29 -10.26 11.16
N PRO A 101 1.54 -10.52 10.71
CA PRO A 101 2.71 -9.89 11.31
C PRO A 101 2.72 -8.37 11.11
N VAL A 102 2.12 -7.85 10.02
CA VAL A 102 1.97 -6.40 9.85
C VAL A 102 1.02 -5.80 10.86
N ALA A 103 -0.13 -6.43 11.10
CA ALA A 103 -1.07 -5.98 12.10
C ALA A 103 -0.41 -5.92 13.50
N ILE A 104 0.43 -6.92 13.80
CA ILE A 104 1.23 -6.97 15.03
C ILE A 104 2.26 -5.82 15.06
N ILE A 105 3.04 -5.62 14.00
CA ILE A 105 4.03 -4.52 13.92
C ILE A 105 3.35 -3.16 14.07
N TRP A 106 2.15 -2.99 13.50
CA TRP A 106 1.35 -1.77 13.63
C TRP A 106 0.86 -1.55 15.06
N TRP A 107 0.50 -2.62 15.76
CA TRP A 107 0.13 -2.53 17.18
C TRP A 107 1.29 -2.04 18.04
N PHE A 108 2.52 -2.47 17.72
CA PHE A 108 3.74 -2.07 18.42
C PHE A 108 4.42 -0.81 17.84
N ALA A 109 3.88 -0.21 16.79
CA ALA A 109 4.49 0.96 16.14
C ALA A 109 4.60 2.17 17.08
N GLY A 110 3.67 2.32 18.03
CA GLY A 110 3.72 3.34 19.07
C GLY A 110 4.87 3.15 20.07
N ASP A 111 5.31 1.92 20.30
CA ASP A 111 6.43 1.61 21.20
C ASP A 111 7.78 1.61 20.47
N LEU A 112 7.80 1.26 19.18
CA LEU A 112 8.97 1.43 18.32
C LEU A 112 9.38 2.91 18.23
N LEU A 113 8.40 3.83 18.21
CA LEU A 113 8.66 5.26 18.18
C LEU A 113 9.16 5.82 19.52
N ALA A 114 8.80 5.19 20.64
CA ALA A 114 9.35 5.53 21.95
C ALA A 114 10.84 5.14 22.08
N PHE A 115 11.31 4.22 21.24
CA PHE A 115 12.72 3.81 21.17
C PHE A 115 13.55 4.69 20.20
N ALA A 116 12.89 5.42 19.30
CA ALA A 116 13.56 6.38 18.44
C ALA A 116 13.95 7.62 19.28
N PRO A 117 15.21 8.09 19.23
CA PRO A 117 15.64 9.29 19.94
C PRO A 117 15.03 10.53 19.26
N CYS A 118 13.76 10.80 19.54
CA CYS A 118 13.06 12.03 19.18
C CYS A 118 12.71 12.77 20.46
N GLU A 119 13.24 13.99 20.58
CA GLU A 119 13.29 14.82 21.78
C GLU A 119 11.90 15.38 22.19
N ASP A 120 10.85 15.19 21.37
CA ASP A 120 9.50 15.72 21.61
C ASP A 120 8.50 14.65 22.06
N THR A 121 8.21 14.67 23.38
CA THR A 121 7.24 13.79 24.05
C THR A 121 5.82 13.89 23.46
N ASN A 122 5.47 15.02 22.83
CA ASN A 122 4.17 15.25 22.19
C ASN A 122 3.98 14.42 20.90
N VAL A 123 5.04 14.21 20.10
CA VAL A 123 4.96 13.49 18.82
C VAL A 123 4.67 12.00 19.05
N VAL A 124 5.23 11.43 20.12
CA VAL A 124 4.97 10.03 20.53
C VAL A 124 3.51 9.82 20.95
N HIS A 125 2.89 10.82 21.60
CA HIS A 125 1.48 10.74 22.00
C HIS A 125 0.54 10.71 20.78
N TYR A 126 0.79 11.58 19.78
CA TYR A 126 -0.02 11.60 18.54
C TYR A 126 0.25 10.39 17.64
N ALA A 127 1.47 9.83 17.64
CA ALA A 127 1.77 8.61 16.90
C ALA A 127 1.04 7.38 17.46
N ARG A 128 0.82 7.31 18.78
CA ARG A 128 -0.02 6.27 19.41
C ARG A 128 -1.50 6.33 18.99
N LEU A 129 -1.99 7.49 18.56
CA LEU A 129 -3.35 7.68 18.02
C LEU A 129 -3.46 7.36 16.52
N CYS A 130 -2.34 7.23 15.80
CA CYS A 130 -2.31 7.01 14.36
C CYS A 130 -2.96 5.68 13.87
N PRO A 131 -2.88 4.56 14.62
CA PRO A 131 -3.63 3.34 14.29
C PRO A 131 -5.15 3.55 14.28
N MET A 132 -5.63 4.48 15.13
CA MET A 132 -7.06 4.82 15.25
C MET A 132 -7.54 5.69 14.07
N VAL A 133 -6.70 6.63 13.62
CA VAL A 133 -6.98 7.49 12.44
C VAL A 133 -7.02 6.66 11.14
N HIS A 134 -6.17 5.64 11.01
CA HIS A 134 -6.22 4.75 9.84
C HIS A 134 -7.53 3.93 9.79
N ASN A 135 -8.02 3.45 10.94
CA ASN A 135 -9.33 2.78 11.03
C ASN A 135 -10.52 3.71 10.78
N LEU A 136 -10.39 5.01 11.03
CA LEU A 136 -11.44 6.01 10.76
C LEU A 136 -11.50 6.46 9.29
N VAL A 137 -10.40 6.37 8.55
CA VAL A 137 -10.34 6.73 7.11
C VAL A 137 -10.68 5.55 6.19
N MET A 138 -10.56 4.31 6.69
CA MET A 138 -10.90 3.08 5.95
C MET A 138 -12.31 2.54 6.25
N ALA A 139 -13.07 3.21 7.12
CA ALA A 139 -14.49 2.95 7.40
C ALA A 139 -15.37 4.01 6.74
#